data_AF-A0A3P6EIR4-F1
#
_entry.id   AF-A0A3P6EIR4-F1
#
_cell.length_a   1.000
_cell.length_b   1.000
_cell.length_c   1.000
_cell.angle_alpha   90.00
_cell.angle_beta   90.00
_cell.angle_gamma   90.00
#
_symmetry.space_group_name_H-M   'P 1'
#
loop_
_entity.id
_entity.type
_entity.pdbx_description
1 polymer ?
#
loop_
_entity_poly.entity_id
_entity_poly.type
_entity_poly.pdbx_seq_one_letter_code
_entity_poly.pdbx_strand_id
1 'polypeptide(L)' 'MENMLQHSTCQSFGTNCKELITMIKEPHAWPNFVTELERIETLQICFPDFNIIYVPRACNQ' A
#
# COMPACT_ATOMS: atom_id res chain seq x y z
N MET A 1 6.09 -13.55 -30.10
CA MET A 1 5.87 -12.11 -29.86
C MET A 1 5.67 -11.95 -28.38
N GLU A 2 6.75 -11.73 -27.65
CA GLU A 2 6.68 -11.40 -26.22
C GLU A 2 6.20 -9.96 -26.16
N ASN A 3 4.92 -9.76 -25.84
CA ASN A 3 4.44 -8.45 -25.45
C ASN A 3 5.05 -8.15 -24.08
N MET A 4 6.30 -7.65 -24.06
CA MET A 4 6.92 -7.09 -22.87
C MET A 4 6.29 -5.72 -22.61
N LEU A 5 5.00 -5.71 -22.25
CA LEU A 5 4.56 -4.76 -21.25
C LEU A 5 5.37 -5.11 -20.00
N GLN A 6 6.49 -4.43 -19.78
CA GLN A 6 7.14 -4.38 -18.49
C GLN A 6 6.18 -3.69 -17.53
N HIS A 7 5.13 -4.41 -17.12
CA HIS A 7 4.36 -4.08 -15.95
C HIS A 7 5.36 -4.22 -14.81
N SER A 8 5.80 -3.10 -14.24
CA SER A 8 6.49 -3.12 -12.96
C SER A 8 5.61 -3.96 -12.01
N THR A 9 6.08 -5.16 -11.65
CA THR A 9 5.41 -5.98 -10.63
C THR A 9 5.45 -5.27 -9.28
N CYS A 10 6.45 -4.39 -9.11
CA CYS A 10 6.63 -3.50 -7.98
C CYS A 10 5.63 -2.34 -7.99
N GLN A 11 4.70 -2.36 -7.04
CA GLN A 11 3.76 -1.29 -6.74
C GLN A 11 4.11 -0.75 -5.35
N SER A 12 5.16 0.07 -5.30
CA SER A 12 5.56 0.78 -4.09
C SER A 12 4.91 2.15 -4.03
N PHE A 13 4.12 2.40 -2.99
CA PHE A 13 3.48 3.69 -2.73
C PHE A 13 4.12 4.36 -1.51
N GLY A 14 4.45 5.65 -1.66
CA GLY A 14 4.87 6.48 -0.54
C GLY A 14 3.67 7.14 0.14
N THR A 15 3.66 7.18 1.46
CA THR A 15 2.68 7.95 2.25
C THR A 15 3.36 8.79 3.32
N ASN A 16 2.94 10.03 3.50
CA ASN A 16 3.37 10.85 4.64
C ASN A 16 2.49 10.65 5.89
N CYS A 17 1.50 9.75 5.83
CA CYS A 17 0.62 9.44 6.94
C CYS A 17 1.20 8.28 7.75
N LYS A 18 1.76 8.58 8.93
CA LYS A 18 2.25 7.54 9.86
C LYS A 18 1.11 6.65 10.35
N GLU A 19 -0.08 7.22 10.53
CA GLU A 19 -1.25 6.47 11.01
C GLU A 19 -1.66 5.40 10.00
N LEU A 20 -1.55 5.65 8.69
CA LEU A 20 -1.84 4.64 7.67
C LEU A 20 -0.97 3.38 7.83
N ILE A 21 0.31 3.55 8.15
CA ILE A 21 1.21 2.41 8.42
C ILE A 21 0.75 1.64 9.65
N THR A 22 0.28 2.33 10.68
CA THR A 22 -0.27 1.71 11.89
C THR A 22 -1.61 1.01 11.61
N MET A 23 -2.48 1.60 10.79
CA MET A 23 -3.75 1.02 10.40
C MET A 23 -3.57 -0.30 9.64
N ILE A 24 -2.60 -0.37 8.74
CA ILE A 24 -2.29 -1.59 7.98
C ILE A 24 -1.76 -2.70 8.89
N LYS A 25 -0.97 -2.36 9.91
CA LYS A 25 -0.40 -3.34 10.86
C LYS A 25 -1.42 -3.87 11.85
N GLU A 26 -2.32 -3.01 12.32
CA GLU A 26 -3.31 -3.32 13.36
C GLU A 26 -4.72 -2.94 12.88
N PRO A 27 -5.25 -3.57 11.81
CA PRO A 27 -6.50 -3.14 11.18
C PRO A 27 -7.71 -3.20 12.13
N HIS A 28 -7.69 -4.13 13.09
CA HIS A 28 -8.76 -4.28 14.08
C HIS A 28 -8.88 -3.10 15.05
N ALA A 29 -7.84 -2.29 15.21
CA ALA A 29 -7.89 -1.07 16.02
C ALA A 29 -8.64 0.08 15.33
N TRP A 30 -8.99 -0.07 14.05
CA TRP A 30 -9.54 0.99 13.19
C TRP A 30 -10.85 0.54 12.52
N PRO A 31 -11.91 0.25 13.29
CA PRO A 31 -13.16 -0.32 12.77
C PRO A 31 -13.89 0.56 11.75
N ASN A 32 -13.61 1.87 11.74
CA ASN A 32 -14.19 2.80 10.77
C ASN A 32 -13.57 2.69 9.37
N PHE A 33 -12.43 2.00 9.21
CA PHE A 33 -11.67 1.89 7.96
C PHE A 33 -11.60 0.45 7.43
N VAL A 34 -12.48 -0.44 7.91
CA VAL A 34 -12.44 -1.88 7.57
C VAL A 34 -12.47 -2.09 6.06
N THR A 35 -13.38 -1.42 5.35
CA THR A 35 -13.52 -1.57 3.89
C THR A 35 -12.25 -1.14 3.15
N GLU A 36 -11.63 -0.03 3.55
CA GLU A 36 -10.40 0.48 2.95
C GLU A 36 -9.23 -0.45 3.23
N LEU A 37 -9.14 -0.97 4.45
CA LEU A 37 -8.06 -1.88 4.87
C LEU A 37 -8.18 -3.25 4.19
N GLU A 38 -9.39 -3.79 4.01
CA GLU A 38 -9.64 -5.01 3.23
C GLU A 38 -9.20 -4.86 1.77
N ARG A 39 -9.39 -3.67 1.18
CA ARG A 39 -8.89 -3.40 -0.18
C ARG A 39 -7.38 -3.39 -0.23
N ILE A 40 -6.70 -2.81 0.77
CA ILE A 40 -5.23 -2.81 0.85
C ILE A 40 -4.71 -4.23 1.03
N GLU A 41 -5.33 -5.04 1.89
CA GLU A 41 -4.98 -6.45 2.07
C GLU A 41 -5.17 -7.25 0.78
N THR A 42 -6.27 -7.03 0.06
CA THR A 42 -6.52 -7.65 -1.25
C THR A 42 -5.39 -7.30 -2.23
N LEU A 43 -4.95 -6.04 -2.26
CA LEU A 43 -3.83 -5.61 -3.11
C LEU A 43 -2.52 -6.29 -2.70
N GLN A 44 -2.24 -6.43 -1.40
CA GLN A 44 -1.05 -7.16 -0.90
C GLN A 44 -1.06 -8.64 -1.32
N ILE A 45 -2.24 -9.27 -1.39
CA ILE A 45 -2.37 -10.66 -1.83
C ILE A 45 -2.21 -10.78 -3.36
N CYS A 46 -2.80 -9.86 -4.12
CA CYS A 46 -2.79 -9.91 -5.58
C CYS A 46 -1.45 -9.51 -6.21
N PHE A 47 -0.64 -8.70 -5.51
CA PHE A 47 0.59 -8.13 -6.05
C PHE A 47 1.79 -8.46 -5.15
N PRO A 48 2.67 -9.39 -5.56
CA PRO A 48 3.80 -9.87 -4.74
C PRO A 48 4.76 -8.78 -4.27
N ASP A 49 4.89 -7.69 -5.04
CA ASP A 49 5.78 -6.58 -4.76
C ASP A 49 5.01 -5.29 -4.37
N PHE A 50 3.82 -5.43 -3.78
CA PHE A 50 3.06 -4.29 -3.25
C PHE A 50 3.59 -3.84 -1.90
N ASN A 51 3.88 -2.55 -1.77
CA ASN A 51 4.35 -1.97 -0.51
C ASN A 51 3.83 -0.55 -0.31
N ILE A 52 3.50 -0.20 0.93
CA ILE A 52 3.18 1.16 1.34
C ILE A 52 4.24 1.58 2.37
N ILE A 53 5.08 2.55 2.03
CA ILE A 53 6.18 3.02 2.87
C ILE A 53 5.93 4.42 3.38
N TYR A 54 6.37 4.70 4.60
CA TYR A 54 6.36 6.05 5.12
C TYR A 54 7.43 6.91 4.42
N VAL A 55 7.01 8.04 3.87
CA VAL A 55 7.87 9.06 3.27
C VAL A 55 7.65 10.38 4.03
N PRO A 56 8.68 11.01 4.61
CA PRO A 56 8.54 12.30 5.26
C PRO A 56 7.89 13.34 4.33
N ARG A 57 7.05 14.23 4.87
CA ARG A 57 6.34 15.26 4.06
C ARG A 57 7.29 16.11 3.20
N ALA A 58 8.51 16.38 3.69
CA ALA A 58 9.54 17.10 2.95
C ALA A 58 10.02 16.37 1.67
N CYS A 59 9.74 15.07 1.55
CA CYS A 59 10.08 14.21 0.43
C CYS A 59 8.85 13.77 -0.38
N ASN A 60 7.65 14.26 -0.05
CA ASN A 60 6.39 13.96 -0.73
C ASN A 60 5.88 15.24 -1.42
N GLN A 61 6.50 15.60 -2.55
CA GLN A 61 6.19 16.81 -3.34
C GLN A 61 4.85 16.71 -4.05
#